data_AF-A0A9D7CR87-F1
#
_entry.id   AF-A0A9D7CR87-F1
#
_cell.length_a   1.000
_cell.length_b   1.000
_cell.length_c   1.000
_cell.angle_alpha   90.00
_cell.angle_beta   90.00
_cell.angle_gamma   90.00
#
_symmetry.space_group_name_H-M   'P 1'
#
loop_
_entity.id
_entity.type
_entity.pdbx_description
1 polymer ?
#
loop_
_entity_poly.entity_id
_entity_poly.type
_entity_poly.pdbx_seq_one_letter_code
_entity_poly.pdbx_strand_id
1 'polypeptide(L)'
;MSLAADKAMRALVLLAALVAVAGCSRRSSGPVAVKGGAAKSAATVDVPAPVGGVHGARKLEGLDVPVYVDGKPVATLRFGELPSSLVPRGTASNREVRFYRLHDYLAAVGVPMARLRAVHVRGNGFRVASLEADELAKDPDRFLFHFQDKETGIARTFWSTQGLKNLFRSDEIRELFVFVDKEAPVVAKERACYLEAGRCSDKVPYAEDKLAKGTRVYVDGKLVGQVKRRRLGDDLIVGKSQDGQPQFALTKLMASYGVDLEKAASVDVLLGDDLIGRATGRELIAREAEARFVLPPHQHGRVKLGVPPSFQSTDAPVSAAETDVTAVLVHVGTQPRQRSLTPISEAISAAVSASEETRLASVASAQ
;
A
#
# COMPACT_ATOMS: atom_id res chain seq x y z
N MET A 1 1.84 -49.61 43.49
CA MET A 1 1.29 -50.90 43.01
C MET A 1 0.21 -50.57 42.00
N SER A 2 0.56 -50.59 40.71
CA SER A 2 0.04 -51.54 39.69
C SER A 2 -1.29 -51.07 39.08
N LEU A 3 -1.52 -51.05 37.77
CA LEU A 3 -0.82 -51.64 36.62
C LEU A 3 -1.43 -51.06 35.33
N ALA A 4 -0.56 -50.83 34.33
CA ALA A 4 -0.67 -51.18 32.90
C ALA A 4 -1.88 -50.71 32.05
N ALA A 5 -1.72 -50.06 30.90
CA ALA A 5 -0.95 -50.39 29.68
C ALA A 5 -1.61 -51.45 28.78
N ASP A 6 -2.10 -51.01 27.62
CA ASP A 6 -2.32 -51.76 26.36
C ASP A 6 -2.12 -50.72 25.22
N LYS A 7 -1.16 -50.74 24.29
CA LYS A 7 -0.61 -51.75 23.35
C LYS A 7 -1.61 -52.31 22.35
N ALA A 8 -1.52 -51.83 21.11
CA ALA A 8 -1.55 -52.60 19.85
C ALA A 8 -1.53 -51.61 18.66
N MET A 9 -0.90 -51.82 17.50
CA MET A 9 0.02 -52.83 16.99
C MET A 9 0.45 -52.38 15.57
N ARG A 10 1.77 -52.40 15.30
CA ARG A 10 2.53 -52.86 14.09
C ARG A 10 1.94 -52.66 12.68
N ALA A 11 2.69 -52.55 11.58
CA ALA A 11 4.12 -52.46 11.22
C ALA A 11 4.18 -52.55 9.67
N LEU A 12 5.41 -52.59 9.13
CA LEU A 12 5.87 -52.89 7.76
C LEU A 12 5.91 -51.71 6.77
N VAL A 13 6.92 -51.53 5.89
CA VAL A 13 8.34 -51.92 5.72
C VAL A 13 8.69 -51.53 4.27
N LEU A 14 9.84 -50.87 4.09
CA LEU A 14 10.80 -50.83 2.95
C LEU A 14 10.38 -51.41 1.57
N LEU A 15 10.80 -50.79 0.46
CA LEU A 15 12.12 -50.97 -0.20
C LEU A 15 12.25 -50.11 -1.48
N ALA A 16 13.50 -49.93 -1.90
CA ALA A 16 14.09 -49.07 -2.93
C ALA A 16 13.90 -49.50 -4.41
N ALA A 17 14.27 -48.63 -5.36
CA ALA A 17 15.37 -48.85 -6.33
C ALA A 17 15.38 -47.82 -7.49
N LEU A 18 16.61 -47.46 -7.92
CA LEU A 18 16.98 -46.65 -9.09
C LEU A 18 16.56 -47.28 -10.43
N VAL A 19 16.34 -46.44 -11.46
CA VAL A 19 16.89 -46.65 -12.82
C VAL A 19 17.17 -45.29 -13.48
N ALA A 20 18.39 -45.11 -14.00
CA ALA A 20 18.79 -44.07 -14.95
C ALA A 20 18.85 -44.67 -16.35
N VAL A 21 18.38 -43.94 -17.39
CA VAL A 21 18.77 -44.19 -18.79
C VAL A 21 18.90 -42.87 -19.55
N ALA A 22 19.99 -42.79 -20.30
CA ALA A 22 20.45 -41.71 -21.16
C ALA A 22 19.60 -41.52 -22.43
N GLY A 23 19.68 -40.32 -23.03
CA GLY A 23 19.12 -40.04 -24.34
C GLY A 23 19.74 -38.81 -25.00
N CYS A 24 20.97 -38.95 -25.50
CA CYS A 24 21.56 -38.02 -26.48
C CYS A 24 21.05 -38.36 -27.88
N SER A 25 20.53 -37.39 -28.64
CA SER A 25 20.43 -37.48 -30.09
C SER A 25 20.96 -36.23 -30.79
N ARG A 26 22.01 -36.43 -31.58
CA ARG A 26 22.58 -35.49 -32.57
C ARG A 26 21.71 -35.42 -33.83
N ARG A 27 21.67 -34.24 -34.47
CA ARG A 27 21.72 -33.93 -35.93
C ARG A 27 21.31 -32.45 -36.10
N SER A 28 21.84 -31.59 -36.97
CA SER A 28 22.94 -31.59 -37.94
C SER A 28 23.18 -30.13 -38.36
N SER A 29 24.43 -29.71 -38.51
CA SER A 29 24.85 -28.54 -39.33
C SER A 29 24.60 -28.87 -40.82
N GLY A 30 23.87 -28.10 -41.63
CA GLY A 30 24.10 -26.74 -42.20
C GLY A 30 23.84 -26.86 -43.73
N PRO A 31 24.17 -25.87 -44.60
CA PRO A 31 23.89 -24.43 -44.61
C PRO A 31 23.19 -23.98 -45.93
N VAL A 32 22.51 -22.81 -45.98
CA VAL A 32 22.51 -21.94 -47.19
C VAL A 32 22.25 -20.50 -46.78
N ALA A 33 23.15 -19.61 -47.20
CA ALA A 33 23.03 -18.17 -47.10
C ALA A 33 22.16 -17.61 -48.24
N VAL A 34 21.27 -16.65 -47.94
CA VAL A 34 20.76 -15.69 -48.93
C VAL A 34 20.80 -14.29 -48.31
N LYS A 35 21.65 -13.43 -48.90
CA LYS A 35 21.61 -11.97 -48.76
C LYS A 35 20.44 -11.44 -49.57
N GLY A 36 19.66 -10.51 -49.00
CA GLY A 36 18.76 -9.69 -49.80
C GLY A 36 17.89 -8.74 -48.99
N GLY A 37 18.22 -7.45 -49.04
CA GLY A 37 17.24 -6.36 -49.20
C GLY A 37 16.46 -5.89 -47.97
N ALA A 38 16.77 -4.66 -47.55
CA ALA A 38 16.17 -3.95 -46.44
C ALA A 38 14.68 -3.60 -46.61
N ALA A 39 13.90 -3.80 -45.54
CA ALA A 39 12.70 -3.02 -45.24
C ALA A 39 12.90 -2.40 -43.84
N LYS A 40 12.80 -1.07 -43.75
CA LYS A 40 12.91 -0.31 -42.49
C LYS A 40 11.79 -0.74 -41.54
N SER A 41 12.11 -1.62 -40.60
CA SER A 41 11.27 -1.88 -39.42
C SER A 41 11.53 -0.77 -38.41
N ALA A 42 10.46 -0.15 -37.92
CA ALA A 42 10.50 0.85 -36.87
C ALA A 42 11.23 0.30 -35.63
N ALA A 43 12.07 1.14 -35.03
CA ALA A 43 12.87 0.80 -33.87
C ALA A 43 11.97 0.36 -32.70
N THR A 44 12.06 -0.92 -32.34
CA THR A 44 11.68 -1.41 -31.02
C THR A 44 12.64 -0.81 -30.00
N VAL A 45 12.11 -0.05 -29.04
CA VAL A 45 12.87 0.42 -27.88
C VAL A 45 13.15 -0.80 -27.00
N ASP A 46 14.39 -1.28 -27.03
CA ASP A 46 14.89 -2.28 -26.09
C ASP A 46 14.93 -1.67 -24.69
N VAL A 47 14.05 -2.14 -23.80
CA VAL A 47 14.16 -1.90 -22.36
C VAL A 47 15.10 -2.96 -21.79
N PRO A 48 16.27 -2.60 -21.23
CA PRO A 48 17.18 -3.58 -20.64
C PRO A 48 16.54 -4.28 -19.44
N ALA A 49 16.72 -5.59 -19.34
CA ALA A 49 16.33 -6.37 -18.16
C ALA A 49 17.10 -5.88 -16.91
N PRO A 50 16.44 -5.71 -15.74
CA PRO A 50 17.11 -5.21 -14.55
C PRO A 50 17.99 -6.32 -13.94
N VAL A 51 19.30 -6.06 -13.92
CA VAL A 51 20.32 -6.85 -13.22
C VAL A 51 20.67 -6.15 -11.91
N GLY A 52 20.73 -6.91 -10.82
CA GLY A 52 21.49 -6.55 -9.61
C GLY A 52 20.68 -5.99 -8.43
N GLY A 53 20.96 -6.54 -7.25
CA GLY A 53 20.23 -6.34 -5.99
C GLY A 53 20.04 -4.89 -5.56
N VAL A 54 18.83 -4.61 -5.07
CA VAL A 54 18.31 -3.28 -4.75
C VAL A 54 18.83 -2.81 -3.38
N HIS A 55 19.88 -1.99 -3.39
CA HIS A 55 20.19 -1.09 -2.27
C HIS A 55 19.87 0.35 -2.68
N GLY A 56 18.81 0.88 -2.08
CA GLY A 56 18.20 2.17 -2.44
C GLY A 56 16.76 2.36 -1.92
N ALA A 57 16.03 1.31 -1.53
CA ALA A 57 14.61 1.37 -1.12
C ALA A 57 14.19 2.41 -0.05
N ARG A 58 15.13 3.13 0.57
CA ARG A 58 14.95 4.00 1.74
C ARG A 58 14.20 5.34 1.48
N LYS A 59 14.12 5.84 0.23
CA LYS A 59 13.40 7.10 -0.09
C LYS A 59 11.92 6.88 -0.49
N LEU A 60 11.55 5.65 -0.88
CA LEU A 60 10.14 5.20 -0.94
C LEU A 60 9.68 4.59 0.41
N GLU A 61 10.61 4.30 1.32
CA GLU A 61 10.29 3.90 2.69
C GLU A 61 9.60 5.05 3.45
N GLY A 62 8.40 4.75 3.93
CA GLY A 62 7.58 5.63 4.78
C GLY A 62 6.77 6.69 4.06
N LEU A 63 6.50 6.53 2.76
CA LEU A 63 5.36 7.18 2.10
C LEU A 63 4.03 6.50 2.48
N ASP A 64 4.07 5.17 2.58
CA ASP A 64 2.94 4.38 3.07
C ASP A 64 3.05 4.29 4.61
N VAL A 65 2.56 5.31 5.31
CA VAL A 65 2.59 5.36 6.78
C VAL A 65 1.43 4.50 7.32
N PRO A 66 1.66 3.32 7.91
CA PRO A 66 0.58 2.50 8.40
C PRO A 66 -0.09 3.14 9.62
N VAL A 67 -1.42 3.03 9.69
CA VAL A 67 -2.21 3.45 10.84
C VAL A 67 -2.87 2.23 11.47
N TYR A 68 -2.58 2.03 12.75
CA TYR A 68 -3.10 0.93 13.55
C TYR A 68 -4.04 1.45 14.63
N VAL A 69 -5.16 0.76 14.84
CA VAL A 69 -6.03 0.93 16.00
C VAL A 69 -5.98 -0.36 16.80
N ASP A 70 -5.47 -0.28 18.03
CA ASP A 70 -5.29 -1.43 18.94
C ASP A 70 -4.52 -2.60 18.29
N GLY A 71 -3.56 -2.28 17.42
CA GLY A 71 -2.73 -3.24 16.67
C GLY A 71 -3.34 -3.72 15.35
N LYS A 72 -4.58 -3.35 15.03
CA LYS A 72 -5.22 -3.69 13.74
C LYS A 72 -4.97 -2.57 12.72
N PRO A 73 -4.47 -2.87 11.51
CA PRO A 73 -4.35 -1.86 10.47
C PRO A 73 -5.72 -1.33 10.04
N VAL A 74 -5.89 -0.01 9.99
CA VAL A 74 -7.15 0.65 9.60
C VAL A 74 -7.00 1.67 8.48
N ALA A 75 -5.78 2.12 8.18
CA ALA A 75 -5.51 3.02 7.07
C ALA A 75 -4.01 3.08 6.74
N THR A 76 -3.71 3.79 5.66
CA THR A 76 -2.37 4.28 5.34
C THR A 76 -2.47 5.80 5.30
N LEU A 77 -1.64 6.51 6.06
CA LEU A 77 -1.52 7.95 5.97
C LEU A 77 -0.65 8.30 4.76
N ARG A 78 -1.31 8.41 3.61
CA ARG A 78 -0.74 8.80 2.32
C ARG A 78 -1.63 9.88 1.71
N PHE A 79 -1.06 10.86 1.00
CA PHE A 79 -1.84 12.00 0.50
C PHE A 79 -2.96 11.56 -0.45
N GLY A 80 -2.65 10.69 -1.42
CA GLY A 80 -3.63 10.18 -2.37
C GLY A 80 -4.78 9.43 -1.72
N GLU A 81 -4.54 8.81 -0.55
CA GLU A 81 -5.48 7.96 0.18
C GLU A 81 -6.20 8.71 1.32
N LEU A 82 -6.03 10.04 1.44
CA LEU A 82 -6.74 10.81 2.45
C LEU A 82 -8.27 10.73 2.26
N PRO A 83 -9.05 10.51 3.33
CA PRO A 83 -10.49 10.64 3.30
C PRO A 83 -10.95 11.96 2.66
N SER A 84 -11.95 11.91 1.77
CA SER A 84 -12.42 13.10 1.05
C SER A 84 -13.12 14.13 1.93
N SER A 85 -13.60 13.70 3.10
CA SER A 85 -14.14 14.58 4.14
C SER A 85 -13.10 15.46 4.82
N LEU A 86 -11.78 15.20 4.61
CA LEU A 86 -10.73 15.99 5.23
C LEU A 86 -10.52 17.32 4.54
N VAL A 87 -10.81 18.38 5.30
CA VAL A 87 -10.62 19.76 4.88
C VAL A 87 -9.23 20.22 5.30
N PRO A 88 -8.37 20.63 4.36
CA PRO A 88 -7.09 21.22 4.72
C PRO A 88 -7.31 22.55 5.45
N ARG A 89 -6.43 22.84 6.41
CA ARG A 89 -6.33 24.10 7.12
C ARG A 89 -5.11 24.85 6.57
N GLY A 90 -5.27 26.15 6.34
CA GLY A 90 -4.13 27.04 6.17
C GLY A 90 -3.57 27.41 7.54
N THR A 91 -2.26 27.64 7.62
CA THR A 91 -1.67 28.37 8.77
C THR A 91 -1.45 29.82 8.37
N ALA A 92 -1.43 30.72 9.37
CA ALA A 92 -1.19 32.15 9.13
C ALA A 92 0.16 32.42 8.43
N SER A 93 1.15 31.55 8.62
CA SER A 93 2.51 31.68 8.11
C SER A 93 2.76 31.00 6.76
N ASN A 94 1.92 30.06 6.32
CA ASN A 94 2.12 29.37 5.05
C ASN A 94 0.79 28.86 4.47
N ARG A 95 0.20 29.67 3.57
CA ARG A 95 -1.07 29.33 2.91
C ARG A 95 -0.94 28.27 1.83
N GLU A 96 0.29 27.98 1.36
CA GLU A 96 0.52 26.98 0.30
C GLU A 96 0.61 25.56 0.85
N VAL A 97 1.03 25.40 2.10
CA VAL A 97 1.08 24.08 2.75
C VAL A 97 -0.30 23.72 3.27
N ARG A 98 -0.76 22.52 2.91
CA ARG A 98 -2.03 21.96 3.37
C ARG A 98 -1.79 21.23 4.69
N PHE A 99 -2.24 21.83 5.77
CA PHE A 99 -2.25 21.19 7.08
C PHE A 99 -3.56 20.45 7.28
N TYR A 100 -3.52 19.36 8.03
CA TYR A 100 -4.70 18.57 8.38
C TYR A 100 -4.69 18.34 9.88
N ARG A 101 -5.86 18.48 10.52
CA ARG A 101 -5.97 18.15 11.95
C ARG A 101 -5.88 16.65 12.12
N LEU A 102 -5.00 16.21 13.02
CA LEU A 102 -4.84 14.80 13.34
C LEU A 102 -6.15 14.21 13.87
N HIS A 103 -6.86 14.95 14.72
CA HIS A 103 -8.18 14.56 15.23
C HIS A 103 -9.18 14.25 14.11
N ASP A 104 -9.30 15.16 13.13
CA ASP A 104 -10.25 15.00 12.01
C ASP A 104 -9.86 13.82 11.13
N TYR A 105 -8.55 13.61 10.88
CA TYR A 105 -8.05 12.45 10.14
C TYR A 105 -8.43 11.13 10.82
N LEU A 106 -8.18 11.02 12.14
CA LEU A 106 -8.50 9.82 12.91
C LEU A 106 -10.01 9.52 12.88
N ALA A 107 -10.85 10.54 13.07
CA ALA A 107 -12.30 10.38 12.95
C ALA A 107 -12.71 9.91 11.55
N ALA A 108 -12.14 10.49 10.50
CA ALA A 108 -12.47 10.19 9.11
C ALA A 108 -12.09 8.76 8.69
N VAL A 109 -10.97 8.22 9.19
CA VAL A 109 -10.59 6.81 8.95
C VAL A 109 -11.35 5.82 9.86
N GLY A 110 -12.27 6.32 10.69
CA GLY A 110 -13.18 5.50 11.50
C GLY A 110 -12.72 5.21 12.92
N VAL A 111 -11.75 5.95 13.47
CA VAL A 111 -11.39 5.83 14.89
C VAL A 111 -12.56 6.31 15.76
N PRO A 112 -13.00 5.52 16.75
CA PRO A 112 -14.05 5.92 17.69
C PRO A 112 -13.51 6.92 18.72
N MET A 113 -13.45 8.21 18.34
CA MET A 113 -12.80 9.27 19.11
C MET A 113 -13.27 9.39 20.57
N ALA A 114 -14.54 9.09 20.85
CA ALA A 114 -15.09 9.11 22.21
C ALA A 114 -14.46 8.06 23.16
N ARG A 115 -13.84 7.02 22.62
CA ARG A 115 -13.13 5.97 23.36
C ARG A 115 -11.61 6.07 23.18
N LEU A 116 -11.11 7.11 22.51
CA LEU A 116 -9.69 7.30 22.33
C LEU A 116 -8.99 7.38 23.69
N ARG A 117 -7.85 6.72 23.83
CA ARG A 117 -6.99 6.78 25.01
C ARG A 117 -5.71 7.54 24.72
N ALA A 118 -5.01 7.17 23.65
CA ALA A 118 -3.79 7.85 23.23
C ALA A 118 -3.51 7.63 21.75
N VAL A 119 -2.67 8.50 21.20
CA VAL A 119 -2.12 8.43 19.86
C VAL A 119 -0.61 8.52 19.96
N HIS A 120 0.09 7.49 19.49
CA HIS A 120 1.54 7.46 19.43
C HIS A 120 2.01 7.59 18.00
N VAL A 121 2.97 8.48 17.79
CA VAL A 121 3.54 8.83 16.48
C VAL A 121 4.98 8.36 16.49
N ARG A 122 5.28 7.32 15.72
CA ARG A 122 6.64 6.83 15.56
C ARG A 122 7.33 7.55 14.40
N GLY A 123 8.53 8.05 14.66
CA GLY A 123 9.40 8.67 13.66
C GLY A 123 10.44 7.72 13.09
N ASN A 124 11.55 8.29 12.63
CA ASN A 124 12.73 7.52 12.29
C ASN A 124 13.36 6.87 13.54
N GLY A 125 13.71 5.59 13.43
CA GLY A 125 14.24 4.80 14.53
C GLY A 125 13.16 4.38 15.53
N PHE A 126 13.51 4.33 16.81
CA PHE A 126 12.63 3.83 17.88
C PHE A 126 11.87 4.91 18.63
N ARG A 127 12.01 6.18 18.22
CA ARG A 127 11.44 7.31 18.98
C ARG A 127 9.95 7.48 18.67
N VAL A 128 9.19 7.74 19.72
CA VAL A 128 7.74 7.76 19.78
C VAL A 128 7.32 9.04 20.52
N ALA A 129 6.63 9.92 19.80
CA ALA A 129 5.83 10.97 20.44
C ALA A 129 4.50 10.36 20.87
N SER A 130 3.94 10.85 21.99
CA SER A 130 2.65 10.39 22.49
C SER A 130 1.75 11.58 22.80
N LEU A 131 0.48 11.45 22.43
CA LEU A 131 -0.59 12.39 22.72
C LEU A 131 -1.68 11.62 23.48
N GLU A 132 -2.07 12.10 24.65
CA GLU A 132 -3.21 11.54 25.38
C GLU A 132 -4.53 12.05 24.79
N ALA A 133 -5.61 11.33 25.03
CA ALA A 133 -6.92 11.69 24.50
C ALA A 133 -7.42 13.05 25.02
N ASP A 134 -7.18 13.38 26.29
CA ASP A 134 -7.53 14.67 26.88
C ASP A 134 -6.73 15.82 26.27
N GLU A 135 -5.46 15.59 25.95
CA GLU A 135 -4.61 16.57 25.25
C GLU A 135 -5.15 16.86 23.84
N LEU A 136 -5.44 15.81 23.06
CA LEU A 136 -5.95 15.94 21.69
C LEU A 136 -7.34 16.57 21.65
N ALA A 137 -8.22 16.23 22.60
CA ALA A 137 -9.58 16.76 22.67
C ALA A 137 -9.62 18.23 23.14
N LYS A 138 -8.71 18.65 24.00
CA LYS A 138 -8.66 20.01 24.55
C LYS A 138 -8.28 21.06 23.51
N ASP A 139 -7.39 20.72 22.60
CA ASP A 139 -6.86 21.64 21.59
C ASP A 139 -6.62 20.93 20.25
N PRO A 140 -7.69 20.54 19.53
CA PRO A 140 -7.57 19.76 18.30
C PRO A 140 -6.89 20.52 17.16
N ASP A 141 -6.87 21.85 17.24
CA ASP A 141 -6.31 22.74 16.22
C ASP A 141 -4.78 22.83 16.29
N ARG A 142 -4.20 22.51 17.45
CA ARG A 142 -2.76 22.46 17.66
C ARG A 142 -2.09 21.29 16.97
N PHE A 143 -2.77 20.15 16.88
CA PHE A 143 -2.18 18.89 16.41
C PHE A 143 -2.40 18.71 14.91
N LEU A 144 -1.53 19.33 14.12
CA LEU A 144 -1.60 19.28 12.67
C LEU A 144 -0.56 18.32 12.09
N PHE A 145 -0.79 17.87 10.87
CA PHE A 145 0.21 17.24 10.02
C PHE A 145 0.12 17.80 8.61
N HIS A 146 1.20 17.66 7.84
CA HIS A 146 1.24 18.00 6.42
C HIS A 146 2.12 16.99 5.67
N PHE A 147 2.14 17.09 4.35
CA PHE A 147 3.05 16.33 3.50
C PHE A 147 4.19 17.23 3.03
N GLN A 148 5.40 16.68 2.92
CA GLN A 148 6.60 17.45 2.60
C GLN A 148 6.47 18.23 1.28
N ASP A 149 5.88 17.61 0.25
CA ASP A 149 5.80 18.17 -1.10
C ASP A 149 4.34 18.52 -1.46
N LYS A 150 3.63 19.16 -0.50
CA LYS A 150 2.23 19.62 -0.58
C LYS A 150 1.19 18.50 -0.77
N GLU A 151 1.25 17.79 -1.89
CA GLU A 151 0.33 16.72 -2.32
C GLU A 151 1.02 15.35 -2.44
N THR A 152 2.27 15.23 -2.00
CA THR A 152 3.00 13.96 -1.89
C THR A 152 4.13 14.08 -0.87
N GLY A 153 4.90 13.00 -0.69
CA GLY A 153 6.07 12.95 0.17
C GLY A 153 5.77 12.47 1.58
N ILE A 154 6.77 12.62 2.46
CA ILE A 154 6.72 12.13 3.84
C ILE A 154 5.69 12.94 4.63
N ALA A 155 4.83 12.25 5.39
CA ALA A 155 3.93 12.89 6.34
C ALA A 155 4.74 13.43 7.54
N ARG A 156 4.50 14.68 7.92
CA ARG A 156 5.24 15.39 8.98
C ARG A 156 4.29 15.96 10.02
N THR A 157 4.72 15.93 11.27
CA THR A 157 3.95 16.56 12.36
C THR A 157 4.17 18.06 12.35
N PHE A 158 3.14 18.79 12.77
CA PHE A 158 3.20 20.22 12.98
C PHE A 158 2.41 20.57 14.25
N TRP A 159 3.10 20.54 15.39
CA TRP A 159 2.56 20.99 16.67
C TRP A 159 3.67 21.38 17.65
N SER A 160 3.31 22.15 18.68
CA SER A 160 4.13 22.41 19.86
C SER A 160 3.99 21.27 20.88
N THR A 161 4.98 21.06 21.75
CA THR A 161 4.92 20.11 22.88
C THR A 161 4.71 20.77 24.24
N GLN A 162 4.54 22.10 24.27
CA GLN A 162 4.28 22.85 25.50
C GLN A 162 3.06 22.33 26.28
N GLY A 163 3.27 21.89 27.52
CA GLY A 163 2.20 21.38 28.38
C GLY A 163 1.72 19.96 28.07
N LEU A 164 2.37 19.24 27.15
CA LEU A 164 2.11 17.81 26.95
C LEU A 164 2.84 16.98 28.00
N LYS A 165 2.28 15.81 28.34
CA LYS A 165 2.91 14.82 29.23
C LYS A 165 4.21 14.26 28.64
N ASN A 166 4.26 14.11 27.31
CA ASN A 166 5.47 13.75 26.57
C ASN A 166 5.96 14.96 25.78
N LEU A 167 7.15 15.45 26.12
CA LEU A 167 7.75 16.62 25.48
C LEU A 167 8.45 16.30 24.15
N PHE A 168 8.62 15.01 23.82
CA PHE A 168 9.18 14.60 22.54
C PHE A 168 8.15 14.73 21.41
N ARG A 169 8.57 15.35 20.31
CA ARG A 169 7.86 15.37 19.04
C ARG A 169 8.67 14.63 17.99
N SER A 170 8.01 13.79 17.22
CA SER A 170 8.58 13.23 16.01
C SER A 170 8.29 14.15 14.83
N ASP A 171 9.29 14.65 14.12
CA ASP A 171 9.06 15.54 12.96
C ASP A 171 8.48 14.79 11.76
N GLU A 172 8.83 13.52 11.59
CA GLU A 172 8.28 12.64 10.54
C GLU A 172 7.30 11.64 11.17
N ILE A 173 6.24 11.32 10.44
CA ILE A 173 5.29 10.27 10.81
C ILE A 173 5.67 9.06 9.98
N ARG A 174 6.23 8.03 10.63
CA ARG A 174 6.56 6.75 9.98
C ARG A 174 5.55 5.68 10.32
N GLU A 175 4.96 5.71 11.52
CA GLU A 175 3.81 4.86 11.87
C GLU A 175 2.85 5.55 12.85
N LEU A 176 1.56 5.35 12.56
CA LEU A 176 0.35 5.71 13.30
C LEU A 176 -0.07 4.67 14.35
N PHE A 177 0.11 4.81 15.67
CA PHE A 177 -0.53 3.91 16.64
C PHE A 177 -1.62 4.62 17.42
N VAL A 178 -2.82 4.05 17.39
CA VAL A 178 -4.00 4.60 18.06
C VAL A 178 -4.52 3.57 19.05
N PHE A 179 -4.71 3.99 20.29
CA PHE A 179 -5.19 3.14 21.37
C PHE A 179 -6.60 3.58 21.75
N VAL A 180 -7.54 2.64 21.68
CA VAL A 180 -8.96 2.89 21.96
C VAL A 180 -9.39 1.98 23.10
N ASP A 181 -9.39 0.67 22.85
CA ASP A 181 -9.81 -0.31 23.84
C ASP A 181 -8.62 -0.86 24.63
N LYS A 182 -7.43 -0.90 24.02
CA LYS A 182 -6.20 -1.34 24.68
C LYS A 182 -5.51 -0.19 25.39
N GLU A 183 -4.78 -0.52 26.45
CA GLU A 183 -3.92 0.44 27.14
C GLU A 183 -2.77 0.86 26.24
N ALA A 184 -2.37 2.13 26.28
CA ALA A 184 -1.21 2.60 25.54
C ALA A 184 0.08 2.14 26.24
N PRO A 185 1.04 1.52 25.54
CA PRO A 185 2.30 1.13 26.16
C PRO A 185 3.07 2.34 26.68
N VAL A 186 3.66 2.23 27.86
CA VAL A 186 4.43 3.32 28.45
C VAL A 186 5.64 3.67 27.58
N VAL A 187 5.74 4.95 27.20
CA VAL A 187 6.92 5.49 26.51
C VAL A 187 7.96 5.90 27.55
N ALA A 188 9.16 5.32 27.47
CA ALA A 188 10.23 5.64 28.41
C ALA A 188 10.74 7.07 28.19
N LYS A 189 10.53 7.95 29.18
CA LYS A 189 10.78 9.41 29.08
C LYS A 189 12.16 9.77 28.53
N GLU A 190 13.23 9.14 29.06
CA GLU A 190 14.62 9.46 28.69
C GLU A 190 15.00 9.05 27.26
N ARG A 191 14.29 8.08 26.68
CA ARG A 191 14.62 7.51 25.36
C ARG A 191 13.55 7.76 24.32
N ALA A 192 12.38 8.25 24.75
CA ALA A 192 11.16 8.41 23.97
C ALA A 192 10.82 7.13 23.18
N CYS A 193 10.96 5.93 23.75
CA CYS A 193 10.74 4.66 23.02
C CYS A 193 9.99 3.64 23.88
N TYR A 194 9.43 2.61 23.25
CA TYR A 194 8.97 1.43 23.98
C TYR A 194 10.17 0.58 24.41
N LEU A 195 10.16 0.12 25.66
CA LEU A 195 11.22 -0.74 26.17
C LEU A 195 10.79 -2.21 26.15
N GLU A 196 11.68 -3.05 25.63
CA GLU A 196 11.61 -4.50 25.71
C GLU A 196 12.96 -5.01 26.21
N ALA A 197 12.96 -5.76 27.32
CA ALA A 197 14.18 -6.18 28.02
C ALA A 197 15.20 -5.02 28.26
N GLY A 198 14.69 -3.82 28.60
CA GLY A 198 15.51 -2.63 28.88
C GLY A 198 16.11 -1.91 27.66
N ARG A 199 15.75 -2.31 26.43
CA ARG A 199 16.21 -1.70 25.18
C ARG A 199 15.03 -1.16 24.37
N CYS A 200 15.28 -0.14 23.55
CA CYS A 200 14.26 0.34 22.63
C CYS A 200 13.88 -0.74 21.62
N SER A 201 12.58 -0.92 21.39
CA SER A 201 12.04 -1.94 20.50
C SER A 201 11.34 -1.31 19.28
N ASP A 202 11.44 -1.95 18.11
CA ASP A 202 10.69 -1.62 16.90
C ASP A 202 9.34 -2.34 16.80
N LYS A 203 9.00 -3.15 17.82
CA LYS A 203 7.75 -3.90 17.85
C LYS A 203 6.56 -2.95 17.74
N VAL A 204 5.66 -3.26 16.80
CA VAL A 204 4.39 -2.57 16.67
C VAL A 204 3.49 -3.03 17.83
N PRO A 205 2.97 -2.11 18.67
CA PRO A 205 2.10 -2.48 19.76
C PRO A 205 0.88 -3.27 19.30
N TYR A 206 0.68 -4.43 19.91
CA TYR A 206 -0.49 -5.31 19.71
C TYR A 206 -0.74 -5.82 18.29
N ALA A 207 0.12 -5.54 17.32
CA ALA A 207 -0.04 -6.03 15.96
C ALA A 207 0.62 -7.41 15.82
N GLU A 208 -0.13 -8.34 15.26
CA GLU A 208 0.39 -9.67 14.88
C GLU A 208 1.14 -9.61 13.55
N ASP A 209 0.69 -8.73 12.65
CA ASP A 209 1.25 -8.52 11.32
C ASP A 209 1.51 -7.03 11.08
N LYS A 210 2.59 -6.71 10.35
CA LYS A 210 2.75 -5.39 9.74
C LYS A 210 1.69 -5.19 8.64
N LEU A 211 1.20 -3.96 8.49
CA LEU A 211 0.35 -3.60 7.35
C LEU A 211 1.04 -4.05 6.05
N ALA A 212 0.35 -4.82 5.21
CA ALA A 212 0.97 -5.29 3.97
C ALA A 212 1.13 -4.12 2.99
N LYS A 213 2.01 -4.26 2.00
CA LYS A 213 2.26 -3.22 0.98
C LYS A 213 1.37 -3.37 -0.27
N GLY A 214 0.36 -4.25 -0.21
CA GLY A 214 -0.55 -4.55 -1.31
C GLY A 214 -1.60 -3.46 -1.53
N THR A 215 -2.39 -3.62 -2.59
CA THR A 215 -3.46 -2.67 -2.97
C THR A 215 -4.52 -2.60 -1.87
N ARG A 216 -4.94 -1.39 -1.54
CA ARG A 216 -5.90 -1.11 -0.45
C ARG A 216 -7.23 -0.67 -1.04
N VAL A 217 -8.32 -1.00 -0.34
CA VAL A 217 -9.67 -0.64 -0.74
C VAL A 217 -10.32 0.14 0.39
N TYR A 218 -10.78 1.34 0.07
CA TYR A 218 -11.43 2.24 1.01
C TYR A 218 -12.89 2.47 0.60
N VAL A 219 -13.77 2.56 1.59
CA VAL A 219 -15.14 3.08 1.41
C VAL A 219 -15.30 4.29 2.31
N ASP A 220 -15.58 5.45 1.71
CA ASP A 220 -15.75 6.73 2.40
C ASP A 220 -14.63 7.03 3.42
N GLY A 221 -13.38 6.73 3.03
CA GLY A 221 -12.19 6.95 3.86
C GLY A 221 -11.83 5.84 4.84
N LYS A 222 -12.65 4.80 4.99
CA LYS A 222 -12.39 3.65 5.87
C LYS A 222 -11.82 2.47 5.09
N LEU A 223 -10.73 1.89 5.56
CA LEU A 223 -10.16 0.68 4.95
C LEU A 223 -11.12 -0.50 5.15
N VAL A 224 -11.65 -1.04 4.06
CA VAL A 224 -12.51 -2.24 4.09
C VAL A 224 -11.76 -3.50 3.71
N GLY A 225 -10.64 -3.36 2.99
CA GLY A 225 -9.91 -4.50 2.51
C GLY A 225 -8.50 -4.16 2.03
N GLN A 226 -7.67 -5.20 2.04
CA GLN A 226 -6.36 -5.16 1.44
C GLN A 226 -6.14 -6.45 0.65
N VAL A 227 -5.69 -6.27 -0.60
CA VAL A 227 -5.48 -7.37 -1.52
C VAL A 227 -4.29 -8.20 -1.05
N LYS A 228 -4.54 -9.49 -0.81
CA LYS A 228 -3.54 -10.49 -0.45
C LYS A 228 -3.77 -11.73 -1.31
N ARG A 229 -2.75 -12.18 -2.04
CA ARG A 229 -2.86 -13.33 -2.96
C ARG A 229 -3.43 -14.59 -2.30
N ARG A 230 -3.01 -14.90 -1.06
CA ARG A 230 -3.49 -16.07 -0.30
C ARG A 230 -4.94 -15.96 0.19
N ARG A 231 -5.55 -14.77 0.10
CA ARG A 231 -6.94 -14.52 0.52
C ARG A 231 -7.91 -14.38 -0.65
N LEU A 232 -7.43 -14.40 -1.89
CA LEU A 232 -8.30 -14.46 -3.06
C LEU A 232 -8.63 -15.92 -3.35
N GLY A 233 -9.91 -16.28 -3.27
CA GLY A 233 -10.40 -17.61 -3.62
C GLY A 233 -10.48 -17.80 -5.14
N ASP A 234 -10.54 -19.07 -5.56
CA ASP A 234 -10.65 -19.44 -6.97
C ASP A 234 -11.98 -18.96 -7.61
N ASP A 235 -13.00 -18.69 -6.79
CA ASP A 235 -14.31 -18.14 -7.18
C ASP A 235 -14.22 -16.71 -7.75
N LEU A 236 -13.15 -15.98 -7.41
CA LEU A 236 -12.89 -14.63 -7.92
C LEU A 236 -12.19 -14.64 -9.29
N ILE A 237 -11.70 -15.80 -9.74
CA ILE A 237 -11.02 -15.95 -11.03
C ILE A 237 -12.04 -15.83 -12.16
N VAL A 238 -11.75 -14.97 -13.14
CA VAL A 238 -12.58 -14.73 -14.33
C VAL A 238 -11.90 -15.16 -15.63
N GLY A 239 -10.67 -15.68 -15.53
CA GLY A 239 -9.91 -16.18 -16.67
C GLY A 239 -8.43 -16.27 -16.37
N LYS A 240 -7.63 -16.30 -17.45
CA LYS A 240 -6.17 -16.22 -17.38
C LYS A 240 -5.67 -15.12 -18.31
N SER A 241 -4.60 -14.45 -17.91
CA SER A 241 -3.89 -13.50 -18.78
C SER A 241 -3.16 -14.23 -19.91
N GLN A 242 -2.61 -13.46 -20.85
CA GLN A 242 -1.77 -14.01 -21.93
C GLN A 242 -0.58 -14.81 -21.39
N ASP A 243 -0.03 -14.40 -20.23
CA ASP A 243 1.06 -15.09 -19.53
C ASP A 243 0.58 -16.25 -18.64
N GLY A 244 -0.69 -16.64 -18.73
CA GLY A 244 -1.27 -17.74 -17.98
C GLY A 244 -1.53 -17.46 -16.50
N GLN A 245 -1.36 -16.22 -16.02
CA GLN A 245 -1.68 -15.85 -14.64
C GLN A 245 -3.20 -15.79 -14.43
N PRO A 246 -3.73 -16.20 -13.26
CA PRO A 246 -5.13 -15.99 -12.94
C PRO A 246 -5.51 -14.51 -13.05
N GLN A 247 -6.57 -14.22 -13.80
CA GLN A 247 -7.19 -12.90 -13.88
C GLN A 247 -8.39 -12.84 -12.96
N PHE A 248 -8.52 -11.72 -12.26
CA PHE A 248 -9.58 -11.42 -11.32
C PHE A 248 -10.35 -10.18 -11.82
N ALA A 249 -11.63 -10.07 -11.47
CA ALA A 249 -12.42 -8.87 -11.74
C ALA A 249 -12.37 -7.91 -10.54
N LEU A 250 -12.19 -6.61 -10.80
CA LEU A 250 -12.19 -5.60 -9.74
C LEU A 250 -13.54 -5.55 -9.00
N THR A 251 -14.64 -5.69 -9.73
CA THR A 251 -16.01 -5.75 -9.20
C THR A 251 -16.20 -6.89 -8.19
N LYS A 252 -15.74 -8.10 -8.52
CA LYS A 252 -15.78 -9.27 -7.65
C LYS A 252 -14.92 -9.07 -6.39
N LEU A 253 -13.74 -8.47 -6.54
CA LEU A 253 -12.89 -8.11 -5.40
C LEU A 253 -13.62 -7.14 -4.46
N MET A 254 -14.22 -6.08 -4.99
CA MET A 254 -15.00 -5.11 -4.20
C MET A 254 -16.16 -5.79 -3.46
N ALA A 255 -16.92 -6.65 -4.16
CA ALA A 255 -18.00 -7.43 -3.56
C ALA A 255 -17.50 -8.34 -2.42
N SER A 256 -16.32 -8.95 -2.56
CA SER A 256 -15.72 -9.78 -1.49
C SER A 256 -15.38 -9.00 -0.21
N TYR A 257 -15.21 -7.69 -0.31
CA TYR A 257 -15.06 -6.77 0.84
C TYR A 257 -16.40 -6.19 1.31
N GLY A 258 -17.54 -6.64 0.76
CA GLY A 258 -18.86 -6.15 1.10
C GLY A 258 -19.21 -4.79 0.50
N VAL A 259 -18.48 -4.35 -0.53
CA VAL A 259 -18.75 -3.08 -1.21
C VAL A 259 -19.89 -3.25 -2.20
N ASP A 260 -20.93 -2.42 -2.07
CA ASP A 260 -22.05 -2.34 -3.00
C ASP A 260 -21.79 -1.24 -4.05
N LEU A 261 -21.27 -1.65 -5.21
CA LEU A 261 -20.93 -0.74 -6.30
C LEU A 261 -22.15 -0.06 -6.93
N GLU A 262 -23.37 -0.61 -6.82
CA GLU A 262 -24.58 0.05 -7.33
C GLU A 262 -24.88 1.35 -6.57
N LYS A 263 -24.38 1.47 -5.34
CA LYS A 263 -24.51 2.66 -4.51
C LYS A 263 -23.31 3.61 -4.61
N ALA A 264 -22.23 3.21 -5.29
CA ALA A 264 -21.02 4.01 -5.37
C ALA A 264 -21.19 5.16 -6.37
N ALA A 265 -21.18 6.39 -5.87
CA ALA A 265 -21.19 7.61 -6.67
C ALA A 265 -19.89 7.80 -7.46
N SER A 266 -18.75 7.38 -6.89
CA SER A 266 -17.45 7.39 -7.56
C SER A 266 -16.58 6.23 -7.07
N VAL A 267 -15.72 5.75 -7.98
CA VAL A 267 -14.64 4.80 -7.73
C VAL A 267 -13.38 5.42 -8.34
N ASP A 268 -12.44 5.78 -7.47
CA ASP A 268 -11.16 6.37 -7.82
C ASP A 268 -10.07 5.29 -7.76
N VAL A 269 -9.27 5.19 -8.81
CA VAL A 269 -8.14 4.25 -8.91
C VAL A 269 -6.84 5.03 -8.81
N LEU A 270 -5.97 4.63 -7.87
CA LEU A 270 -4.75 5.37 -7.55
C LEU A 270 -3.48 4.59 -7.81
N LEU A 271 -2.48 5.26 -8.39
CA LEU A 271 -1.07 4.84 -8.42
C LEU A 271 -0.23 5.81 -7.59
N GLY A 272 0.18 5.35 -6.40
CA GLY A 272 0.83 6.20 -5.42
C GLY A 272 -0.12 7.29 -4.95
N ASP A 273 0.26 8.54 -5.18
CA ASP A 273 -0.62 9.66 -4.90
C ASP A 273 -1.51 10.01 -6.08
N ASP A 274 -1.21 9.57 -7.31
CA ASP A 274 -1.90 10.00 -8.53
C ASP A 274 -3.26 9.33 -8.75
N LEU A 275 -4.25 10.14 -9.18
CA LEU A 275 -5.54 9.65 -9.64
C LEU A 275 -5.43 9.24 -11.11
N ILE A 276 -5.40 7.95 -11.39
CA ILE A 276 -5.18 7.42 -12.74
C ILE A 276 -6.46 6.92 -13.42
N GLY A 277 -7.55 6.77 -12.66
CA GLY A 277 -8.84 6.39 -13.20
C GLY A 277 -9.99 6.82 -12.29
N ARG A 278 -11.11 7.22 -12.89
CA ARG A 278 -12.35 7.49 -12.17
C ARG A 278 -13.56 6.96 -12.96
N ALA A 279 -14.48 6.33 -12.25
CA ALA A 279 -15.75 5.87 -12.79
C ALA A 279 -16.84 5.94 -11.72
N THR A 280 -18.10 5.95 -12.10
CA THR A 280 -19.19 5.56 -11.19
C THR A 280 -19.15 4.05 -10.95
N GLY A 281 -19.79 3.58 -9.88
CA GLY A 281 -19.85 2.13 -9.64
C GLY A 281 -20.61 1.37 -10.75
N ARG A 282 -21.65 1.98 -11.34
CA ARG A 282 -22.38 1.39 -12.49
C ARG A 282 -21.52 1.28 -13.75
N GLU A 283 -20.72 2.30 -14.04
CA GLU A 283 -19.78 2.24 -15.18
C GLU A 283 -18.73 1.15 -14.97
N LEU A 284 -18.23 0.99 -13.74
CA LEU A 284 -17.29 -0.08 -13.41
C LEU A 284 -17.92 -1.47 -13.59
N ILE A 285 -19.18 -1.66 -13.17
CA ILE A 285 -19.93 -2.91 -13.38
C ILE A 285 -20.12 -3.19 -14.87
N ALA A 286 -20.56 -2.19 -15.64
CA ALA A 286 -20.79 -2.33 -17.08
C ALA A 286 -19.51 -2.69 -17.87
N ARG A 287 -18.34 -2.35 -17.33
CA ARG A 287 -17.02 -2.61 -17.94
C ARG A 287 -16.19 -3.62 -17.17
N GLU A 288 -16.82 -4.55 -16.46
CA GLU A 288 -16.13 -5.59 -15.68
C GLU A 288 -15.07 -6.35 -16.50
N ALA A 289 -15.36 -6.61 -17.79
CA ALA A 289 -14.43 -7.32 -18.68
C ALA A 289 -13.13 -6.55 -18.94
N GLU A 290 -13.17 -5.22 -18.88
CA GLU A 290 -12.02 -4.33 -19.08
C GLU A 290 -11.30 -4.06 -17.74
N ALA A 291 -12.05 -3.97 -16.63
CA ALA A 291 -11.52 -3.73 -15.28
C ALA A 291 -11.04 -5.02 -14.58
N ARG A 292 -10.19 -5.78 -15.28
CA ARG A 292 -9.58 -7.02 -14.79
C ARG A 292 -8.15 -6.78 -14.34
N PHE A 293 -7.72 -7.60 -13.39
CA PHE A 293 -6.38 -7.50 -12.84
C PHE A 293 -5.70 -8.85 -12.66
N VAL A 294 -4.38 -8.81 -12.59
CA VAL A 294 -3.53 -9.92 -12.15
C VAL A 294 -2.80 -9.56 -10.86
N LEU A 295 -2.34 -10.60 -10.16
CA LEU A 295 -1.45 -10.46 -9.01
C LEU A 295 -0.09 -11.08 -9.32
N PRO A 296 0.88 -10.29 -9.80
CA PRO A 296 2.22 -10.79 -10.06
C PRO A 296 2.82 -11.45 -8.80
N PRO A 297 3.61 -12.51 -8.96
CA PRO A 297 4.32 -13.11 -7.83
C PRO A 297 5.27 -12.09 -7.19
N HIS A 298 5.54 -12.25 -5.89
CA HIS A 298 6.47 -11.42 -5.12
C HIS A 298 6.16 -9.91 -5.01
N GLN A 299 4.96 -9.46 -5.38
CA GLN A 299 4.56 -8.05 -5.26
C GLN A 299 3.63 -7.74 -4.07
N HIS A 300 3.65 -8.56 -3.02
CA HIS A 300 2.92 -8.30 -1.77
C HIS A 300 1.41 -8.00 -1.92
N GLY A 301 0.76 -8.47 -2.99
CA GLY A 301 -0.64 -8.19 -3.27
C GLY A 301 -0.90 -6.86 -3.98
N ARG A 302 0.11 -6.28 -4.64
CA ARG A 302 -0.07 -5.19 -5.59
C ARG A 302 -0.81 -5.70 -6.82
N VAL A 303 -1.88 -5.02 -7.16
CA VAL A 303 -2.76 -5.28 -8.29
C VAL A 303 -2.15 -4.65 -9.55
N LYS A 304 -2.07 -5.44 -10.62
CA LYS A 304 -1.85 -4.93 -11.98
C LYS A 304 -3.18 -4.90 -12.71
N LEU A 305 -3.78 -3.72 -12.81
CA LEU A 305 -5.14 -3.50 -13.31
C LEU A 305 -5.10 -2.98 -14.75
N GLY A 306 -5.89 -3.57 -15.64
CA GLY A 306 -6.30 -2.91 -16.87
C GLY A 306 -7.28 -1.81 -16.52
N VAL A 307 -6.88 -0.54 -16.65
CA VAL A 307 -7.78 0.60 -16.41
C VAL A 307 -8.53 0.89 -17.70
N PRO A 308 -9.87 0.76 -17.74
CA PRO A 308 -10.64 1.05 -18.95
C PRO A 308 -10.37 2.47 -19.50
N PRO A 309 -10.19 2.66 -20.82
CA PRO A 309 -9.87 3.97 -21.39
C PRO A 309 -10.88 5.06 -21.04
N SER A 310 -12.16 4.70 -20.88
CA SER A 310 -13.22 5.63 -20.48
C SER A 310 -13.05 6.18 -19.06
N PHE A 311 -12.21 5.56 -18.23
CA PHE A 311 -11.96 6.02 -16.86
C PHE A 311 -10.71 6.91 -16.78
N GLN A 312 -9.90 6.93 -17.83
CA GLN A 312 -8.61 7.63 -17.87
C GLN A 312 -8.78 9.07 -18.35
N SER A 313 -7.69 9.86 -18.25
CA SER A 313 -7.63 11.18 -18.88
C SER A 313 -7.75 11.09 -20.41
N THR A 314 -8.45 12.04 -21.02
CA THR A 314 -8.65 12.14 -22.47
C THR A 314 -7.38 12.49 -23.24
N ASP A 315 -6.39 13.08 -22.57
CA ASP A 315 -5.24 13.70 -23.23
C ASP A 315 -4.14 12.68 -23.57
N ALA A 316 -4.15 11.53 -22.91
CA ALA A 316 -3.22 10.43 -23.18
C ALA A 316 -3.77 9.08 -22.68
N PRO A 317 -4.91 8.60 -23.22
CA PRO A 317 -5.41 7.28 -22.89
C PRO A 317 -4.40 6.25 -23.36
N VAL A 318 -3.88 5.46 -22.44
CA VAL A 318 -3.08 4.29 -22.81
C VAL A 318 -4.07 3.20 -23.19
N SER A 319 -3.69 2.32 -24.13
CA SER A 319 -4.42 1.05 -24.28
C SER A 319 -4.51 0.37 -22.90
N ALA A 320 -5.46 -0.54 -22.69
CA ALA A 320 -5.72 -1.20 -21.41
C ALA A 320 -4.55 -2.07 -20.86
N ALA A 321 -3.30 -1.75 -21.20
CA ALA A 321 -2.09 -2.22 -20.56
C ALA A 321 -2.22 -2.11 -19.04
N GLU A 322 -1.87 -3.20 -18.39
CA GLU A 322 -2.00 -3.35 -16.95
C GLU A 322 -1.01 -2.40 -16.24
N THR A 323 -1.52 -1.63 -15.27
CA THR A 323 -0.70 -0.73 -14.44
C THR A 323 -0.81 -1.08 -12.97
N ASP A 324 0.22 -0.74 -12.20
CA ASP A 324 0.23 -0.92 -10.75
C ASP A 324 -0.86 -0.04 -10.12
N VAL A 325 -1.62 -0.61 -9.19
CA VAL A 325 -2.61 0.12 -8.38
C VAL A 325 -2.24 0.02 -6.92
N THR A 326 -2.14 1.17 -6.26
CA THR A 326 -1.85 1.27 -4.82
C THR A 326 -3.12 1.27 -3.97
N ALA A 327 -4.16 1.96 -4.43
CA ALA A 327 -5.42 2.04 -3.71
C ALA A 327 -6.61 2.22 -4.66
N VAL A 328 -7.78 1.80 -4.19
CA VAL A 328 -9.08 2.07 -4.78
C VAL A 328 -9.94 2.75 -3.73
N LEU A 329 -10.44 3.95 -4.02
CA LEU A 329 -11.32 4.70 -3.14
C LEU A 329 -12.75 4.65 -3.67
N VAL A 330 -13.66 4.12 -2.88
CA VAL A 330 -15.08 4.03 -3.22
C VAL A 330 -15.84 5.07 -2.40
N HIS A 331 -16.58 5.92 -3.10
CA HIS A 331 -17.35 7.01 -2.53
C HIS A 331 -18.84 6.67 -2.61
N VAL A 332 -19.44 6.34 -1.48
CA VAL A 332 -20.86 5.96 -1.39
C VAL A 332 -21.66 7.09 -0.76
N GLY A 333 -21.27 7.52 0.44
CA GLY A 333 -21.87 8.65 1.16
C GLY A 333 -21.09 9.95 1.06
N THR A 334 -19.89 9.92 0.48
CA THR A 334 -19.01 11.10 0.34
C THR A 334 -18.85 11.53 -1.10
N GLN A 335 -18.47 12.78 -1.32
CA GLN A 335 -18.02 13.24 -2.64
C GLN A 335 -16.51 12.97 -2.78
N PRO A 336 -16.02 12.56 -3.96
CA PRO A 336 -14.59 12.43 -4.21
C PRO A 336 -13.89 13.79 -4.13
N ARG A 337 -12.61 13.80 -3.78
CA ARG A 337 -11.83 15.05 -3.84
C ARG A 337 -11.71 15.49 -5.30
N GLN A 338 -11.80 16.79 -5.54
CA GLN A 338 -11.52 17.34 -6.86
C GLN A 338 -10.02 17.21 -7.14
N ARG A 339 -9.70 16.28 -8.03
CA ARG A 339 -8.35 15.95 -8.49
C ARG A 339 -8.43 15.74 -9.99
N SER A 340 -7.44 16.25 -10.71
CA SER A 340 -7.30 15.95 -12.13
C SER A 340 -6.87 14.50 -12.31
N LEU A 341 -7.30 13.89 -13.42
CA LEU A 341 -6.79 12.59 -13.83
C LEU A 341 -5.36 12.76 -14.34
N THR A 342 -4.41 12.05 -13.73
CA THR A 342 -3.02 11.98 -14.19
C THR A 342 -2.93 10.90 -15.29
N PRO A 343 -2.37 11.20 -16.46
CA PRO A 343 -2.06 10.18 -17.45
C PRO A 343 -1.25 9.02 -16.85
N ILE A 344 -1.62 7.78 -17.17
CA ILE A 344 -0.95 6.60 -16.60
C ILE A 344 0.55 6.59 -16.94
N SER A 345 0.93 7.01 -18.15
CA SER A 345 2.32 7.13 -18.56
C SER A 345 3.12 8.09 -17.68
N GLU A 346 2.54 9.25 -17.35
CA GLU A 346 3.15 10.24 -16.46
C GLU A 346 3.27 9.72 -15.03
N ALA A 347 2.21 9.08 -14.50
CA ALA A 347 2.23 8.50 -13.17
C ALA A 347 3.27 7.37 -13.03
N ILE A 348 3.44 6.54 -14.06
CA ILE A 348 4.49 5.52 -14.11
C ILE A 348 5.87 6.18 -14.16
N SER A 349 6.08 7.16 -15.04
CA SER A 349 7.35 7.89 -15.12
C SER A 349 7.71 8.55 -13.80
N ALA A 350 6.75 9.21 -13.12
CA ALA A 350 6.97 9.78 -11.80
C ALA A 350 7.33 8.72 -10.75
N ALA A 351 6.65 7.56 -10.76
CA ALA A 351 6.96 6.45 -9.87
C ALA A 351 8.36 5.85 -10.15
N VAL A 352 8.76 5.74 -11.41
CA VAL A 352 10.08 5.25 -11.83
C VAL A 352 11.16 6.28 -11.50
N SER A 353 10.97 7.56 -11.81
CA SER A 353 11.94 8.62 -11.47
C SER A 353 12.08 8.78 -9.96
N ALA A 354 11.00 8.65 -9.18
CA ALA A 354 11.09 8.57 -7.72
C ALA A 354 11.93 7.36 -7.28
N SER A 355 11.88 6.24 -8.02
CA SER A 355 12.75 5.09 -7.76
C SER A 355 14.20 5.26 -8.27
N GLU A 356 14.44 6.09 -9.29
CA GLU A 356 15.77 6.34 -9.89
C GLU A 356 16.55 7.48 -9.24
N GLU A 357 15.92 8.58 -8.83
CA GLU A 357 16.57 9.59 -7.97
C GLU A 357 17.03 8.96 -6.65
N THR A 358 16.24 8.02 -6.16
CA THR A 358 16.56 7.17 -5.03
C THR A 358 17.81 6.32 -5.31
N ARG A 359 18.06 5.93 -6.56
CA ARG A 359 19.25 5.20 -7.02
C ARG A 359 20.50 6.10 -7.12
N LEU A 360 20.37 7.37 -7.49
CA LEU A 360 21.52 8.29 -7.60
C LEU A 360 21.98 8.84 -6.24
N ALA A 361 21.04 9.14 -5.34
CA ALA A 361 21.36 9.64 -4.00
C ALA A 361 22.10 8.62 -3.11
N SER A 362 21.85 7.32 -3.30
CA SER A 362 22.54 6.26 -2.54
C SER A 362 24.02 6.13 -2.91
N VAL A 363 24.39 6.39 -4.17
CA VAL A 363 25.78 6.38 -4.65
C VAL A 363 26.61 7.50 -4.02
N ALA A 364 26.01 8.67 -3.79
CA ALA A 364 26.68 9.82 -3.19
C ALA A 364 26.89 9.70 -1.67
N SER A 365 26.08 8.90 -0.96
CA SER A 365 26.17 8.72 0.50
C SER A 365 27.08 7.57 0.96
N ALA A 366 27.59 6.79 0.01
CA ALA A 366 28.50 5.66 0.24
C ALA A 366 29.96 5.97 -0.14
N GLN A 367 30.23 7.21 -0.57
CA GLN A 367 31.55 7.83 -0.68
C GLN A 367 31.74 8.76 0.52
#